data_AF-A0A2V9K3R1-F1
#
_entry.id   AF-A0A2V9K3R1-F1
#
_cell.length_a   1.000
_cell.length_b   1.000
_cell.length_c   1.000
_cell.angle_alpha   90.00
_cell.angle_beta   90.00
_cell.angle_gamma   90.00
#
_symmetry.space_group_name_H-M   'P 1'
#
loop_
_entity.id
_entity.type
_entity.pdbx_description
1 polymer ?
#
loop_
_entity_poly.entity_id
_entity_poly.type
_entity_poly.pdbx_seq_one_letter_code
_entity_poly.pdbx_strand_id
1 'polypeptide(L)' 'DLRAEASALRGGSRGPLVVAGKPDESLIYRLLTGRAEPSMPMGGERLPDAEVDEIARWITALPPEAVPHSGAAVG' A
#
# COMPACT_ATOMS: atom_id res chain seq x y z
N ASP A 1 16.01 -8.79 -8.53
CA ASP A 1 15.77 -7.81 -9.62
C ASP A 1 15.00 -6.64 -9.01
N LEU A 2 15.63 -5.48 -8.87
CA LEU A 2 15.06 -4.30 -8.19
C LEU A 2 13.98 -3.60 -9.03
N ARG A 3 13.73 -4.04 -10.28
CA ARG A 3 12.64 -3.51 -11.12
C ARG A 3 11.28 -4.01 -10.66
N ALA A 4 11.24 -5.14 -9.95
CA ALA A 4 10.01 -5.69 -9.36
C ALA A 4 9.51 -4.86 -8.16
N GLU A 5 10.41 -4.35 -7.31
CA GLU A 5 10.05 -3.53 -6.15
C GLU A 5 9.35 -2.23 -6.57
N ALA A 6 9.89 -1.54 -7.58
CA ALA A 6 9.27 -0.34 -8.11
C ALA A 6 7.86 -0.61 -8.69
N SER A 7 7.62 -1.81 -9.25
CA SER A 7 6.30 -2.18 -9.77
C SER A 7 5.27 -2.46 -8.69
N ALA A 8 5.68 -3.08 -7.59
CA ALA A 8 4.79 -3.35 -6.47
C ALA A 8 4.34 -2.02 -5.81
N LEU A 9 5.25 -1.06 -5.66
CA LEU A 9 4.98 0.24 -5.04
C LEU A 9 4.07 1.14 -5.90
N ARG A 10 4.19 1.08 -7.24
CA ARG A 10 3.31 1.83 -8.17
C ARG A 10 1.83 1.51 -7.97
N GLY A 11 1.51 0.30 -7.49
CA GLY A 11 0.15 -0.21 -7.51
C GLY A 11 -0.36 -0.46 -8.95
N GLY A 12 -1.53 -1.08 -9.05
CA GLY A 12 -2.21 -1.33 -10.33
C GLY A 12 -3.21 -0.23 -10.68
N SER A 13 -4.25 -0.57 -11.45
CA SER A 13 -5.33 0.36 -11.87
C SER A 13 -6.11 1.02 -10.72
N ARG A 14 -5.86 0.61 -9.48
CA ARG A 14 -6.54 1.06 -8.26
C ARG A 14 -5.79 2.19 -7.53
N GLY A 15 -4.74 2.72 -8.14
CA GLY A 15 -3.87 3.74 -7.55
C GLY A 15 -2.69 3.13 -6.78
N PRO A 16 -1.91 3.97 -6.08
CA PRO A 16 -0.68 3.55 -5.42
C PRO A 16 -0.96 2.53 -4.32
N LEU A 17 -0.09 1.53 -4.21
CA LEU A 17 -0.19 0.54 -3.14
C LEU A 17 0.06 1.19 -1.77
N VAL A 18 1.01 2.12 -1.72
CA VAL A 18 1.44 2.85 -0.53
C VAL A 18 1.57 4.34 -0.84
N VAL A 19 1.09 5.19 0.07
CA VAL A 19 1.24 6.65 0.06
C VAL A 19 2.03 7.03 1.32
N ALA A 20 3.26 7.51 1.15
CA ALA A 20 4.15 7.83 2.26
C ALA A 20 3.52 8.83 3.22
N GLY A 21 3.64 8.56 4.52
CA GLY A 21 3.04 9.37 5.58
C GLY A 21 1.51 9.22 5.71
N LYS A 22 0.86 8.44 4.84
CA LYS A 22 -0.61 8.39 4.76
C LYS A 22 -1.15 6.95 4.69
N PRO A 23 -1.23 6.25 5.85
CA PRO A 23 -1.80 4.90 5.90
C PRO A 23 -3.21 4.81 5.34
N ASP A 24 -4.10 5.75 5.69
CA ASP A 24 -5.50 5.72 5.24
C ASP A 24 -5.68 5.94 3.73
N GLU A 25 -4.73 6.61 3.07
CA GLU A 25 -4.73 6.76 1.60
C GLU A 25 -4.09 5.54 0.90
N SER A 26 -3.30 4.75 1.64
CA SER A 26 -2.58 3.58 1.12
C SER A 26 -3.51 2.40 0.88
N LEU A 27 -3.52 1.85 -0.34
CA LEU A 27 -4.38 0.73 -0.70
C LEU A 27 -4.13 -0.51 0.18
N ILE A 28 -2.87 -0.84 0.48
CA ILE A 28 -2.53 -2.01 1.32
C ILE A 28 -3.21 -1.96 2.69
N TYR A 29 -3.16 -0.80 3.35
CA TYR A 29 -3.76 -0.61 4.67
C TYR A 29 -5.29 -0.67 4.61
N ARG A 30 -5.88 -0.07 3.57
CA ARG A 30 -7.34 -0.16 3.35
C ARG A 30 -7.82 -1.59 3.12
N LEU A 31 -7.07 -2.41 2.39
CA LEU A 31 -7.43 -3.82 2.17
C LEU A 31 -7.33 -4.65 3.46
N LEU A 32 -6.30 -4.43 4.30
CA LEU A 32 -6.13 -5.13 5.58
C LEU A 32 -7.15 -4.70 6.66
N THR A 33 -7.68 -3.49 6.53
CA THR A 33 -8.70 -2.93 7.45
C THR A 33 -10.13 -3.10 6.92
N GLY A 34 -10.33 -3.78 5.78
CA GLY A 34 -11.65 -3.98 5.19
C GLY A 34 -12.31 -2.68 4.67
N ARG A 35 -11.53 -1.62 4.46
CA ARG A 35 -11.99 -0.34 3.88
C ARG A 35 -11.88 -0.30 2.35
N ALA A 36 -11.35 -1.36 1.75
CA ALA A 36 -11.31 -1.60 0.31
C ALA A 36 -11.46 -3.09 0.03
N GLU A 37 -12.00 -3.43 -1.14
CA GLU A 37 -12.21 -4.81 -1.57
C GLU A 37 -11.27 -5.22 -2.72
N PRO A 38 -10.82 -6.49 -2.78
CA PRO A 38 -11.13 -7.55 -1.80
C PRO A 38 -10.41 -7.33 -0.47
N SER A 39 -11.09 -7.55 0.66
CA SER A 39 -10.43 -7.52 1.96
C SER A 39 -9.33 -8.58 2.04
N MET A 40 -8.22 -8.26 2.72
CA MET A 40 -7.07 -9.15 2.84
C MET A 40 -6.88 -9.68 4.28
N PRO A 41 -6.41 -10.93 4.43
CA PRO A 41 -6.05 -11.87 3.36
C PRO A 41 -7.27 -12.56 2.73
N MET A 42 -7.21 -12.81 1.42
CA MET A 42 -8.31 -13.48 0.70
C MET A 42 -8.43 -14.94 1.16
N GLY A 43 -9.57 -15.29 1.76
CA GLY A 43 -9.87 -16.67 2.20
C GLY A 43 -9.01 -17.15 3.38
N GLY A 44 -8.32 -16.23 4.06
CA GLY A 44 -7.48 -16.51 5.23
C GLY A 44 -7.96 -15.76 6.46
N GLU A 45 -7.31 -16.05 7.60
CA GLU A 45 -7.55 -15.32 8.84
C GLU A 45 -6.94 -13.91 8.77
N ARG A 46 -7.68 -12.93 9.29
CA ARG A 46 -7.18 -11.55 9.36
C ARG A 46 -5.91 -11.49 10.21
N LEU A 47 -4.96 -10.65 9.80
CA LEU A 47 -3.80 -10.34 10.63
C LEU A 47 -4.25 -9.77 12.00
N PRO A 48 -3.50 -10.04 13.08
CA PRO A 48 -3.70 -9.39 14.37
C PRO A 48 -3.62 -7.87 14.24
N ASP A 49 -4.40 -7.15 15.06
CA ASP A 49 -4.40 -5.68 15.04
C ASP A 49 -3.00 -5.09 15.23
N ALA A 50 -2.18 -5.70 16.08
CA ALA A 50 -0.81 -5.27 16.32
C ALA A 50 0.07 -5.27 15.05
N GLU A 51 -0.11 -6.27 14.17
CA GLU A 51 0.62 -6.35 12.89
C GLU A 51 0.10 -5.31 11.90
N VAL A 52 -1.22 -5.09 11.86
CA VAL A 52 -1.83 -4.03 11.05
C VAL A 52 -1.35 -2.64 11.50
N ASP A 53 -1.17 -2.44 12.80
CA ASP A 53 -0.63 -1.21 13.38
C ASP A 53 0.86 -1.01 13.08
N GLU A 54 1.64 -2.09 13.01
CA GLU A 54 3.03 -2.03 12.55
C GLU A 54 3.13 -1.56 11.11
N ILE A 55 2.24 -2.05 10.23
CA ILE A 55 2.16 -1.61 8.84
C ILE A 55 1.77 -0.13 8.77
N ALA A 56 0.80 0.32 9.58
CA ALA A 56 0.43 1.73 9.63
C ALA A 56 1.59 2.63 10.07
N ARG A 57 2.34 2.21 11.11
CA ARG A 57 3.52 2.92 11.60
C ARG A 57 4.62 2.98 10.56
N TRP A 58 4.89 1.88 9.87
CA TRP A 58 5.85 1.83 8.77
C TRP A 58 5.48 2.82 7.66
N ILE A 59 4.22 2.82 7.18
CA ILE A 59 3.75 3.75 6.14
C ILE A 59 3.89 5.21 6.61
N THR A 60 3.54 5.48 7.87
CA THR A 60 3.64 6.82 8.47
C THR A 60 5.08 7.32 8.50
N ALA A 61 6.04 6.42 8.73
CA ALA A 61 7.47 6.75 8.80
C ALA A 61 8.14 6.88 7.43
N LEU A 62 7.46 6.56 6.32
CA LEU A 62 8.05 6.67 4.99
C LEU A 62 8.28 8.15 4.61
N PRO A 63 9.46 8.49 4.09
CA PRO A 63 9.71 9.83 3.57
C PRO A 63 8.92 10.04 2.25
N PRO A 64 8.54 11.28 1.92
CA PRO A 64 7.76 11.58 0.71
C PRO A 64 8.46 11.16 -0.59
N GLU A 65 9.79 11.10 -0.60
CA GLU A 65 10.61 10.67 -1.74
C GLU A 65 10.59 9.14 -1.96
N ALA A 66 10.12 8.35 -0.98
CA ALA A 66 10.01 6.89 -1.09
C ALA A 66 8.83 6.42 -1.96
N VAL A 67 7.96 7.32 -2.44
CA VAL A 67 6.90 6.98 -3.39
C VAL A 67 7.22 7.63 -4.73
N PRO A 68 7.57 6.87 -5.78
CA PRO A 68 7.77 7.47 -7.09
C PRO A 68 6.47 8.12 -7.56
N HIS A 69 6.50 9.45 -7.61
CA HIS A 69 5.46 10.29 -8.19
C HIS A 69 5.21 9.84 -9.63
N SER A 70 3.95 9.62 -9.96
CA SER A 70 3.45 9.28 -11.29
C SER A 70 4.07 10.21 -12.35
N GLY A 71 4.76 9.61 -13.33
CA GLY A 71 5.21 10.28 -14.54
C GLY A 71 4.86 9.40 -15.74
N ALA A 72 3.97 9.92 -16.58
CA ALA A 72 3.58 9.46 -17.91
C ALA A 72 2.38 8.50 -17.99
N ALA A 73 1.21 9.10 -18.21
CA ALA A 73 0.33 8.65 -19.28
C ALA A 73 1.16 8.47 -20.56
N VAL A 74 1.14 7.26 -21.12
CA VAL A 74 1.52 6.99 -22.50
C VAL A 74 0.37 6.20 -23.13
N GLY A 75 -0.24 6.80 -24.17
CA GLY A 75 -1.31 6.21 -24.97
C GLY A 75 -2.64 6.94 -24.82
#